data_AF-A0A8T7HWK6-F1
#
_entry.id   AF-A0A8T7HWK6-F1
#
_cell.length_a   1.000
_cell.length_b   1.000
_cell.length_c   1.000
_cell.angle_alpha   90.00
_cell.angle_beta   90.00
_cell.angle_gamma   90.00
#
_symmetry.space_group_name_H-M   'P 1'
#
loop_
_entity.id
_entity.type
_entity.pdbx_description
1 polymer ?
#
loop_
_entity_poly.entity_id
_entity_poly.type
_entity_poly.pdbx_seq_one_letter_code
_entity_poly.pdbx_strand_id
1 'polypeptide(L)'
;HTATVGAMTASIYFSEGFSNLFVVCMIVSMVIISDAVGIRRAAGKQAQVLNSMIEDFTVLRKFKTKRLYELLGHTPKQVIIGLIIGILVAKLVHG
;
A
#
# COMPACT_ATOMS: atom_id res chain seq x y z
N HIS A 1 -3.06 10.87 1.37
CA HIS A 1 -3.34 10.25 0.07
C HIS A 1 -4.23 9.03 0.20
N THR A 2 -3.80 7.90 0.77
CA THR A 2 -4.65 6.70 0.87
C THR A 2 -5.94 6.92 1.67
N ALA A 3 -5.88 7.62 2.79
CA ALA A 3 -7.07 7.97 3.59
C ALA A 3 -8.05 8.88 2.83
N THR A 4 -7.53 9.87 2.09
CA THR A 4 -8.35 10.82 1.32
C THR A 4 -9.08 10.13 0.17
N VAL A 5 -8.39 9.26 -0.57
CA VAL A 5 -8.99 8.54 -1.71
C VAL A 5 -9.94 7.42 -1.24
N GLY A 6 -9.64 6.81 -0.09
CA GLY A 6 -10.55 5.90 0.60
C GLY A 6 -11.85 6.59 1.05
N ALA A 7 -11.74 7.77 1.67
CA ALA A 7 -12.90 8.56 2.08
C ALA A 7 -13.75 9.02 0.89
N MET A 8 -13.13 9.42 -0.22
CA MET A 8 -13.83 9.78 -1.46
C MET A 8 -14.63 8.58 -2.02
N THR A 9 -13.98 7.41 -2.11
CA THR A 9 -14.63 6.18 -2.60
C THR A 9 -15.80 5.77 -1.71
N ALA A 10 -15.62 5.85 -0.38
CA ALA A 10 -16.67 5.56 0.59
C ALA A 10 -17.83 6.58 0.52
N SER A 11 -17.53 7.87 0.33
CA SER A 11 -18.54 8.92 0.18
C SER A 11 -19.40 8.69 -1.05
N ILE A 12 -18.80 8.28 -2.18
CA ILE A 12 -19.53 7.98 -3.42
C ILE A 12 -20.43 6.76 -3.21
N TYR A 13 -19.93 5.73 -2.52
CA TYR A 13 -20.74 4.58 -2.13
C TYR A 13 -21.95 4.96 -1.30
N PHE A 14 -21.78 5.79 -0.27
CA PHE A 14 -22.89 6.20 0.59
C PHE A 14 -23.89 7.13 -0.12
N SER A 15 -23.44 7.89 -1.12
CA SER A 15 -24.29 8.84 -1.82
C SER A 15 -25.04 8.23 -3.01
N GLU A 16 -24.39 7.37 -3.80
CA GLU A 16 -24.93 6.83 -5.05
C GLU A 16 -25.07 5.30 -5.06
N GLY A 17 -24.58 4.62 -4.01
CA GLY A 17 -24.51 3.16 -3.97
C GLY A 17 -23.49 2.60 -4.97
N PHE A 18 -23.80 1.42 -5.51
CA PHE A 18 -22.99 0.76 -6.53
C PHE A 18 -23.23 1.39 -7.93
N SER A 19 -22.72 2.61 -8.14
CA SER A 19 -22.78 3.31 -9.43
C SER A 19 -21.54 3.07 -10.30
N ASN A 20 -21.61 3.35 -11.60
CA ASN A 20 -20.44 3.30 -12.49
C ASN A 20 -19.31 4.21 -11.98
N LEU A 21 -19.66 5.33 -11.35
CA LEU A 21 -18.72 6.29 -10.78
C LEU A 21 -18.03 5.71 -9.54
N PHE A 22 -18.77 4.99 -8.70
CA PHE A 22 -18.20 4.22 -7.58
C PHE A 22 -17.16 3.20 -8.06
N VAL A 23 -17.45 2.43 -9.11
CA VAL A 23 -16.54 1.40 -9.64
C VAL A 23 -15.24 2.04 -10.15
N VAL A 24 -15.34 3.12 -10.93
CA VAL A 24 -14.15 3.85 -11.42
C VAL A 24 -13.32 4.40 -10.27
N CYS A 25 -13.97 5.07 -9.30
CA CYS A 25 -13.28 5.61 -8.13
C CYS A 25 -12.63 4.51 -7.27
N MET A 26 -13.27 3.35 -7.14
CA MET A 26 -12.72 2.21 -6.41
C MET A 26 -11.46 1.64 -7.08
N ILE A 27 -11.46 1.50 -8.41
CA ILE A 27 -10.28 1.07 -9.18
C ILE A 27 -9.14 2.08 -9.03
N VAL A 28 -9.42 3.37 -9.19
CA VAL A 28 -8.42 4.45 -9.04
C VAL A 28 -7.84 4.47 -7.62
N SER A 29 -8.70 4.33 -6.61
CA SER A 29 -8.29 4.24 -5.20
C SER A 29 -7.33 3.07 -4.97
N MET A 30 -7.62 1.92 -5.59
CA MET A 30 -6.78 0.74 -5.50
C MET A 30 -5.41 0.93 -6.15
N VAL A 31 -5.34 1.59 -7.31
CA VAL A 31 -4.07 1.92 -7.97
C VAL A 31 -3.22 2.84 -7.09
N ILE A 32 -3.82 3.91 -6.54
CA ILE A 32 -3.11 4.88 -5.69
C ILE A 32 -2.58 4.23 -4.41
N ILE A 33 -3.39 3.37 -3.78
CA ILE A 33 -2.97 2.62 -2.58
C ILE A 33 -1.81 1.69 -2.92
N SER A 34 -1.87 1.01 -4.07
CA SER A 34 -0.83 0.08 -4.52
C SER A 34 0.50 0.78 -4.77
N ASP A 35 0.47 1.94 -5.42
CA ASP A 35 1.66 2.75 -5.69
C ASP A 35 2.29 3.27 -4.39
N ALA A 36 1.47 3.82 -3.48
CA ALA A 36 1.93 4.27 -2.17
C ALA A 36 2.57 3.14 -1.33
N VAL A 37 2.04 1.91 -1.43
CA VAL A 37 2.62 0.73 -0.78
C VAL A 37 3.94 0.31 -1.44
N GLY A 38 4.04 0.41 -2.77
CA GLY A 38 5.25 0.12 -3.54
C GLY A 38 6.42 1.01 -3.13
N ILE A 39 6.20 2.32 -3.08
CA ILE A 39 7.22 3.30 -2.65
C ILE A 39 7.65 3.02 -1.21
N ARG A 40 6.70 2.75 -0.31
CA ARG A 40 6.99 2.45 1.11
C ARG A 40 7.84 1.18 1.29
N ARG A 41 7.66 0.16 0.44
CA ARG A 41 8.53 -1.02 0.43
C ARG A 41 9.94 -0.72 -0.05
N ALA A 42 10.08 0.06 -1.11
CA ALA A 42 11.39 0.43 -1.62
C ALA A 42 12.19 1.21 -0.56
N ALA A 43 11.54 2.15 0.12
CA ALA A 43 12.12 2.87 1.26
C ALA A 43 12.50 1.92 2.41
N GLY A 44 11.67 0.93 2.74
CA GLY A 44 11.99 -0.10 3.74
C GLY A 44 13.21 -0.93 3.39
N LYS A 45 13.34 -1.37 2.13
CA LYS A 45 14.54 -2.08 1.65
C LYS A 45 15.79 -1.20 1.70
N GLN A 46 15.67 0.08 1.32
CA GLN A 46 16.77 1.04 1.43
C GLN A 46 17.21 1.23 2.88
N ALA A 47 16.26 1.34 3.83
CA ALA A 47 16.57 1.43 5.25
C ALA A 47 17.28 0.18 5.78
N GLN A 48 16.89 -1.01 5.30
CA GLN A 48 17.55 -2.27 5.65
C GLN A 48 19.00 -2.30 5.17
N VAL A 49 19.24 -1.95 3.89
CA VAL A 49 20.60 -1.88 3.34
C VAL A 49 21.46 -0.84 4.08
N LEU A 50 20.88 0.31 4.42
CA LEU A 50 21.58 1.34 5.19
C LEU A 50 21.92 0.86 6.60
N ASN A 51 21.01 0.16 7.28
CA ASN A 51 21.27 -0.44 8.58
C ASN A 51 22.42 -1.45 8.52
N SER A 52 22.47 -2.29 7.47
CA SER A 52 23.57 -3.25 7.28
C SER A 52 24.91 -2.55 7.05
N MET A 53 24.95 -1.49 6.22
CA MET A 53 26.17 -0.70 6.03
C MET A 53 26.63 -0.05 7.34
N ILE A 54 25.70 0.49 8.13
CA ILE A 54 26.03 1.08 9.44
C ILE A 54 26.59 0.01 10.40
N GLU A 55 26.01 -1.19 10.41
CA GLU A 55 26.47 -2.31 11.27
C GLU A 55 27.92 -2.71 10.91
N ASP A 56 28.25 -2.82 9.62
CA ASP A 56 29.62 -3.09 9.15
C ASP A 56 30.61 -1.99 9.58
N PHE A 57 30.21 -0.71 9.48
CA PHE A 57 31.04 0.42 9.93
C PHE A 57 31.17 0.49 11.46
N THR A 58 30.13 0.11 12.21
CA THR A 58 30.13 0.07 13.68
C THR A 58 31.07 -1.01 14.20
N VAL A 59 31.14 -2.19 13.54
CA VAL A 59 32.10 -3.25 13.87
C VAL A 59 33.54 -2.77 13.68
N LEU A 60 33.81 -1.96 12.65
CA LEU A 60 35.14 -1.39 12.38
C LEU A 60 35.56 -0.27 13.35
N ARG A 61 34.62 0.47 13.95
CA ARG A 61 34.95 1.73 14.65
C ARG A 61 34.29 1.93 16.04
N LYS A 62 33.61 0.93 16.61
CA LYS A 62 32.94 0.98 17.94
C LYS A 62 32.00 2.19 18.15
N PHE A 63 31.33 2.68 17.10
CA PHE A 63 30.34 3.76 17.24
C PHE A 63 28.93 3.22 17.50
N LYS A 64 28.29 3.68 18.58
CA LYS A 64 26.90 3.34 18.94
C LYS A 64 25.94 4.22 18.12
N THR A 65 25.37 3.69 17.04
CA THR A 65 24.37 4.39 16.21
C THR A 65 22.98 3.74 16.34
N LYS A 66 21.93 4.56 16.21
CA LYS A 66 20.52 4.19 16.42
C LYS A 66 19.97 3.50 15.16
N ARG A 67 19.51 2.24 15.25
CA ARG A 67 18.91 1.50 14.10
C ARG A 67 17.64 2.21 13.60
N LEU A 68 17.43 2.24 12.28
CA LEU A 68 16.14 2.63 11.71
C LEU A 68 15.15 1.46 11.81
N TYR A 69 13.89 1.74 12.19
CA TYR A 69 12.81 0.76 12.22
C TYR A 69 12.50 0.24 10.81
N GLU A 70 12.56 -1.07 10.62
CA GLU A 70 12.16 -1.72 9.37
C GLU A 70 10.63 -1.69 9.23
N LEU A 71 10.12 -1.00 8.21
CA LEU A 71 8.68 -1.01 7.93
C LEU A 71 8.26 -2.37 7.35
N LEU A 72 7.67 -3.20 8.20
CA LEU A 72 6.95 -4.40 7.81
C LEU A 72 5.64 -3.99 7.07
N GLY A 73 5.73 -3.80 5.76
CA GLY A 73 4.58 -3.45 4.91
C GLY A 73 3.81 -4.68 4.42
N HIS A 74 2.49 -4.72 4.67
CA HIS A 74 1.54 -5.74 4.21
C HIS A 74 1.71 -6.19 2.74
N THR A 75 1.85 -7.51 2.52
CA THR A 75 2.28 -8.23 1.29
C THR A 75 1.53 -7.86 0.00
N PRO A 76 2.21 -7.84 -1.18
CA PRO A 76 1.58 -7.56 -2.48
C PRO A 76 0.43 -8.53 -2.82
N LYS A 77 0.44 -9.71 -2.21
CA LYS A 77 -0.62 -10.71 -2.28
C LYS A 77 -2.00 -10.15 -1.88
N GLN A 78 -2.08 -9.27 -0.88
CA GLN A 78 -3.36 -8.68 -0.46
C GLN A 78 -3.97 -7.78 -1.54
N VAL A 79 -3.15 -7.07 -2.31
CA VAL A 79 -3.60 -6.22 -3.41
C VAL A 79 -4.15 -7.08 -4.56
N ILE A 80 -3.46 -8.17 -4.90
CA ILE A 80 -3.90 -9.09 -5.96
C ILE A 80 -5.23 -9.75 -5.59
N ILE A 81 -5.38 -10.18 -4.34
CA ILE A 81 -6.62 -10.76 -3.83
C ILE A 81 -7.77 -9.74 -3.89
N GLY A 82 -7.54 -8.49 -3.50
CA GLY A 82 -8.55 -7.44 -3.58
C GLY A 82 -9.02 -7.15 -5.01
N LEU A 83 -8.11 -7.20 -6.00
CA LEU A 83 -8.43 -7.00 -7.41
C LEU A 83 -9.36 -8.13 -7.93
N ILE A 84 -9.02 -9.38 -7.58
CA ILE A 84 -9.80 -10.56 -7.95
C ILE A 84 -11.20 -10.52 -7.31
N ILE A 85 -11.29 -10.13 -6.04
CA ILE A 85 -12.57 -9.95 -5.34
C ILE A 85 -13.40 -8.86 -6.01
N GLY A 86 -12.79 -7.72 -6.37
CA GLY A 86 -13.49 -6.62 -7.05
C GLY A 86 -14.09 -7.04 -8.39
N ILE A 87 -13.35 -7.80 -9.20
CA ILE A 87 -13.84 -8.34 -10.49
C ILE A 87 -14.98 -9.33 -10.27
N LEU A 88 -14.88 -10.21 -9.27
CA LEU A 88 -15.92 -11.18 -8.93
C LEU A 88 -17.23 -10.51 -8.47
N VAL A 89 -17.14 -9.51 -7.59
CA VAL A 89 -18.30 -8.75 -7.10
C VAL A 89 -18.98 -8.01 -8.25
N ALA A 90 -18.21 -7.36 -9.12
CA ALA A 90 -18.75 -6.67 -10.29
C ALA A 90 -19.52 -7.63 -11.21
N LYS A 91 -19.01 -8.85 -11.42
CA LYS A 91 -19.65 -9.85 -12.26
C LYS A 91 -20.91 -10.45 -11.63
N LEU A 92 -20.96 -10.57 -10.30
CA LEU A 92 -22.11 -11.10 -9.55
C LEU A 92 -23.30 -10.12 -9.49
N VAL A 93 -23.02 -8.81 -9.50
CA VAL A 93 -24.06 -7.76 -9.43
C VAL A 93 -24.68 -7.46 -10.80
N HIS A 94 -23.96 -7.70 -11.90
CA HIS A 94 -24.43 -7.51 -13.28
C HIS A 94 -24.93 -8.81 -13.95
N GLY A 95 -25.01 -9.91 -13.21
CA GLY A 95 -25.50 -11.22 -13.66
C GLY A 95 -26.90 -11.53 -13.15
#